data_AF-A0A525CVK4-F1
#
_entry.id   AF-A0A525CVK4-F1
#
_cell.length_a   1.000
_cell.length_b   1.000
_cell.length_c   1.000
_cell.angle_alpha   90.00
_cell.angle_beta   90.00
_cell.angle_gamma   90.00
#
_symmetry.space_group_name_H-M   'P 1'
#
loop_
_entity.id
_entity.type
_entity.pdbx_description
1 polymer ?
#
loop_
_entity_poly.entity_id
_entity_poly.type
_entity_poly.pdbx_seq_one_letter_code
_entity_poly.pdbx_strand_id
1 'polypeptide(L)'
;MKLLHLLVINAIKDIWKYRSFLALILVVMLIDEVASHVSPKLSQFIEKPELSKRMADISSYTYTQLVDQLIALGGHIEIFLVLLGGFFLKALLSLWPSSDMRRMHRQERSGFGVLDSLLQLRWKQVGWDFVAVSITCLTSAIGLVIAFLIGLLFWSKNQSPYSAIFLLVTAACLWPVIIAGFSYSSKIAIISNGSYLQKLKVFVLLLSKLSIFIPSWLFYGFRIYLEAFILGVVPIVLSRYVDTWLIRIIIVSLLICPIYAFLKMVSFKLFLYLFRNQSLVREEYAKYYRESSL
;
A
#
# COMPACT_ATOMS: atom_id res chain seq x y z
N MET A 1 6.11 -25.46 -6.42
CA MET A 1 6.80 -25.59 -5.11
C MET A 1 7.78 -24.47 -4.78
N LYS A 2 8.69 -24.03 -5.68
CA LYS A 2 9.70 -22.99 -5.37
C LYS A 2 9.13 -21.64 -4.87
N LEU A 3 8.03 -21.15 -5.46
CA LEU A 3 7.42 -19.87 -5.08
C LEU A 3 6.78 -19.90 -3.69
N LEU A 4 6.01 -20.94 -3.37
CA LEU A 4 5.38 -21.09 -2.05
C LEU A 4 6.43 -21.23 -0.94
N HIS A 5 7.50 -22.00 -1.20
CA HIS A 5 8.60 -22.17 -0.26
C HIS A 5 9.34 -20.84 -0.01
N LEU A 6 9.53 -20.02 -1.05
CA LEU A 6 10.12 -18.69 -0.95
C LEU A 6 9.22 -17.70 -0.18
N LEU A 7 7.93 -17.67 -0.51
CA LEU A 7 6.98 -16.71 0.04
C LEU A 7 6.54 -17.07 1.47
N VAL A 8 6.55 -18.34 1.87
CA VAL A 8 6.09 -18.76 3.21
C VAL A 8 7.27 -19.10 4.10
N ILE A 9 8.04 -20.14 3.76
CA ILE A 9 9.07 -20.70 4.65
C ILE A 9 10.25 -19.74 4.80
N ASN A 10 10.77 -19.21 3.70
CA ASN A 10 11.87 -18.27 3.78
C ASN A 10 11.40 -16.93 4.37
N ALA A 11 10.15 -16.50 4.13
CA ALA A 11 9.64 -15.26 4.72
C ALA A 11 9.54 -15.34 6.25
N ILE A 12 9.05 -16.46 6.79
CA ILE A 12 8.96 -16.69 8.24
C ILE A 12 10.34 -16.66 8.89
N LYS A 13 11.35 -17.31 8.27
CA LYS A 13 12.73 -17.28 8.78
C LYS A 13 13.31 -15.87 8.87
N ASP A 14 12.98 -15.00 7.92
CA ASP A 14 13.54 -13.65 7.83
C ASP A 14 12.77 -12.60 8.66
N ILE A 15 11.54 -12.89 9.09
CA ILE A 15 10.76 -11.99 9.97
C ILE A 15 11.46 -11.71 11.28
N TRP A 16 12.10 -12.71 11.88
CA TRP A 16 12.83 -12.56 13.14
C TRP A 16 14.02 -11.60 13.04
N LYS A 17 14.52 -11.39 11.81
CA LYS A 17 15.58 -10.41 11.49
C LYS A 17 15.01 -9.01 11.20
N TYR A 18 13.70 -8.90 10.95
CA TYR A 18 13.02 -7.68 10.48
C TYR A 18 12.44 -6.81 11.61
N ARG A 19 13.33 -6.38 12.53
CA ARG A 19 12.97 -5.70 13.78
C ARG A 19 12.49 -4.24 13.60
N SER A 20 12.97 -3.56 12.57
CA SER A 20 12.73 -2.13 12.30
C SER A 20 11.27 -1.83 11.99
N PHE A 21 10.63 -2.74 11.26
CA PHE A 21 9.24 -2.61 10.85
C PHE A 21 8.26 -2.92 11.97
N LEU A 22 8.60 -3.87 12.86
CA LEU A 22 7.80 -4.13 14.07
C LEU A 22 7.81 -2.91 14.98
N ALA A 23 8.96 -2.26 15.18
CA ALA A 23 9.06 -1.03 15.95
C ALA A 23 8.28 0.12 15.30
N LEU A 24 8.38 0.28 13.97
CA LEU A 24 7.66 1.33 13.25
C LEU A 24 6.14 1.14 13.30
N ILE A 25 5.63 -0.07 13.09
CA ILE A 25 4.19 -0.32 13.18
C ILE A 25 3.70 -0.09 14.59
N LEU A 26 4.45 -0.53 15.61
CA LEU A 26 4.07 -0.30 17.01
C LEU A 26 3.97 1.20 17.30
N VAL A 27 4.92 2.01 16.82
CA VAL A 27 4.87 3.47 16.96
C VAL A 27 3.67 4.07 16.22
N VAL A 28 3.39 3.63 14.99
CA VAL A 28 2.24 4.12 14.21
C VAL A 28 0.92 3.76 14.87
N MET A 29 0.77 2.53 15.38
CA MET A 29 -0.42 2.09 16.10
C MET A 29 -0.62 2.86 17.40
N LEU A 30 0.46 3.16 18.12
CA LEU A 30 0.40 4.00 19.31
C LEU A 30 -0.04 5.43 18.98
N ILE A 31 0.46 6.00 17.89
CA ILE A 31 0.07 7.35 17.45
C ILE A 31 -1.40 7.38 16.99
N ASP A 32 -1.83 6.39 16.21
CA ASP A 32 -3.21 6.27 15.70
C ASP A 32 -4.22 6.12 16.84
N GLU A 33 -3.93 5.28 17.84
CA GLU A 33 -4.83 5.06 18.98
C GLU A 33 -4.84 6.26 19.95
N VAL A 34 -3.71 6.96 20.11
CA VAL A 34 -3.68 8.22 20.88
C VAL A 34 -4.48 9.31 20.16
N ALA A 35 -4.35 9.40 18.83
CA ALA A 35 -5.11 10.35 18.02
C ALA A 35 -6.62 10.05 18.04
N SER A 36 -7.02 8.78 18.00
CA SER A 36 -8.42 8.36 18.08
C SER A 36 -9.04 8.61 19.46
N HIS A 37 -8.22 8.59 20.52
CA HIS A 37 -8.65 8.94 21.88
C HIS A 37 -8.81 10.47 22.08
N VAL A 38 -7.98 11.28 21.41
CA VAL A 38 -8.03 12.75 21.48
C VAL A 38 -9.12 13.33 20.56
N SER A 39 -9.50 12.62 19.50
CA SER A 39 -10.59 13.00 18.59
C SER A 39 -11.72 11.96 18.64
N PRO A 40 -12.70 12.11 19.55
CA PRO A 40 -13.81 11.18 19.62
C PRO A 40 -14.75 11.48 18.45
N LYS A 41 -14.72 10.64 17.41
CA LYS A 41 -15.87 10.29 16.55
C LYS A 41 -15.38 9.55 15.30
N LEU A 42 -15.44 8.22 15.35
CA LEU A 42 -15.71 7.44 14.14
C LEU A 42 -16.36 6.09 14.48
N SER A 43 -17.32 6.09 15.40
CA SER A 43 -18.01 4.87 15.84
C SER A 43 -19.50 5.10 16.04
N GLN A 44 -20.18 5.67 15.06
CA GLN A 44 -21.64 5.55 14.94
C GLN A 44 -21.99 5.35 13.47
N PHE A 45 -22.97 4.46 13.25
CA PHE A 45 -23.57 4.05 11.97
C PHE A 45 -22.89 2.89 11.22
N ILE A 46 -23.22 1.66 11.66
CA ILE A 46 -23.34 0.51 10.75
C ILE A 46 -24.80 0.05 10.80
N GLU A 47 -25.67 0.72 10.05
CA GLU A 47 -26.98 0.16 9.70
C GLU A 47 -26.81 -0.79 8.51
N LYS A 48 -27.52 -1.94 8.56
CA LYS A 48 -27.58 -2.92 7.47
C LYS A 48 -28.17 -2.25 6.22
N PRO A 49 -27.43 -2.17 5.09
CA PRO A 49 -27.90 -1.46 3.92
C PRO A 49 -28.89 -2.30 3.09
N GLU A 50 -30.01 -1.69 2.70
CA GLU A 50 -30.75 -2.08 1.49
C GLU A 50 -29.94 -1.63 0.26
N LEU A 51 -29.34 -2.61 -0.43
CA LEU A 51 -28.31 -2.39 -1.44
C LEU A 51 -28.80 -1.59 -2.66
N SER A 52 -30.08 -1.74 -3.05
CA SER A 52 -30.67 -1.05 -4.20
C SER A 52 -30.89 0.45 -3.97
N LYS A 53 -31.42 0.84 -2.80
CA LYS A 53 -31.60 2.25 -2.44
C LYS A 53 -30.26 2.97 -2.35
N ARG A 54 -29.27 2.34 -1.70
CA ARG A 54 -27.93 2.91 -1.62
C ARG A 54 -27.25 3.06 -2.97
N MET A 55 -27.45 2.13 -3.92
CA MET A 55 -26.89 2.27 -5.27
C MET A 55 -27.53 3.41 -6.08
N ALA A 56 -28.84 3.62 -5.93
CA ALA A 56 -29.52 4.76 -6.54
C ALA A 56 -29.00 6.09 -5.96
N ASP A 57 -28.83 6.17 -4.64
CA ASP A 57 -28.28 7.34 -3.96
C ASP A 57 -26.83 7.60 -4.36
N ILE A 58 -26.00 6.55 -4.45
CA ILE A 58 -24.60 6.63 -4.89
C ILE A 58 -24.53 7.13 -6.35
N SER A 59 -25.35 6.60 -7.25
CA SER A 59 -25.35 7.02 -8.65
C SER A 59 -25.78 8.48 -8.80
N SER A 60 -26.86 8.88 -8.13
CA SER A 60 -27.30 10.27 -8.11
C SER A 60 -26.21 11.20 -7.58
N TYR A 61 -25.64 10.90 -6.41
CA TYR A 61 -24.55 11.67 -5.81
C TYR A 61 -23.33 11.77 -6.73
N THR A 62 -22.90 10.64 -7.30
CA THR A 62 -21.70 10.55 -8.16
C THR A 62 -21.80 11.49 -9.36
N TYR A 63 -22.96 11.56 -10.03
CA TYR A 63 -23.09 12.32 -11.28
C TYR A 63 -23.63 13.74 -11.08
N THR A 64 -24.21 14.07 -9.93
CA THR A 64 -24.82 15.39 -9.69
C THR A 64 -24.07 16.26 -8.69
N GLN A 65 -23.35 15.68 -7.73
CA GLN A 65 -22.73 16.44 -6.63
C GLN A 65 -21.22 16.24 -6.53
N LEU A 66 -20.73 15.03 -6.80
CA LEU A 66 -19.33 14.67 -6.57
C LEU A 66 -18.34 15.57 -7.33
N VAL A 67 -18.64 15.91 -8.59
CA VAL A 67 -17.74 16.73 -9.42
C VAL A 67 -17.58 18.13 -8.82
N ASP A 68 -18.68 18.79 -8.48
CA ASP A 68 -18.66 20.12 -7.88
C ASP A 68 -17.94 20.11 -6.52
N GLN A 69 -18.17 19.07 -5.72
CA GLN A 69 -17.47 18.90 -4.45
C GLN A 69 -15.97 18.68 -4.64
N LEU A 70 -15.53 17.90 -5.64
CA LEU A 70 -14.11 17.69 -5.96
C LEU A 70 -13.45 18.98 -6.46
N ILE A 71 -14.14 19.78 -7.27
CA ILE A 71 -13.64 21.08 -7.74
C ILE A 71 -13.49 22.04 -6.56
N ALA A 72 -14.51 22.14 -5.69
CA ALA A 72 -14.45 22.95 -4.48
C ALA A 72 -13.30 22.51 -3.57
N LEU A 73 -13.14 21.20 -3.38
CA LEU A 73 -12.05 20.60 -2.61
C LEU A 73 -10.67 20.99 -3.17
N GLY A 74 -10.52 21.05 -4.50
CA GLY A 74 -9.28 21.50 -5.14
C GLY A 74 -8.90 22.96 -4.86
N GLY A 75 -9.83 23.79 -4.41
CA GLY A 75 -9.56 25.17 -4.00
C GLY A 75 -8.98 25.32 -2.59
N HIS A 76 -8.99 24.26 -1.78
CA HIS A 76 -8.55 24.28 -0.39
C HIS A 76 -7.09 23.85 -0.26
N ILE A 77 -6.24 24.74 0.27
CA ILE A 77 -4.81 24.47 0.50
C ILE A 77 -4.59 23.30 1.46
N GLU A 78 -5.52 23.08 2.38
CA GLU A 78 -5.52 22.04 3.39
C GLU A 78 -5.44 20.65 2.76
N ILE A 79 -6.10 20.41 1.63
CA ILE A 79 -6.02 19.12 0.92
C ILE A 79 -4.62 18.87 0.40
N PHE A 80 -3.94 19.90 -0.12
CA PHE A 80 -2.55 19.75 -0.57
C PHE A 80 -1.62 19.46 0.60
N LEU A 81 -1.84 20.08 1.76
CA LEU A 81 -1.07 19.78 2.98
C LEU A 81 -1.32 18.35 3.48
N VAL A 82 -2.57 17.89 3.46
CA VAL A 82 -2.93 16.51 3.84
C VAL A 82 -2.31 15.50 2.86
N LEU A 83 -2.37 15.76 1.55
CA LEU A 83 -1.76 14.90 0.54
C LEU A 83 -0.23 14.87 0.65
N LEU A 84 0.40 16.04 0.90
CA LEU A 84 1.84 16.15 1.08
C LEU A 84 2.29 15.44 2.38
N GLY A 85 1.59 15.68 3.49
CA GLY A 85 1.82 14.99 4.76
C GLY A 85 1.62 13.48 4.63
N GLY A 86 0.55 13.06 3.95
CA GLY A 86 0.28 11.66 3.63
C GLY A 86 1.35 11.02 2.77
N PHE A 87 1.90 11.76 1.79
CA PHE A 87 3.04 11.31 1.00
C PHE A 87 4.29 11.14 1.87
N PHE A 88 4.64 12.11 2.72
CA PHE A 88 5.81 11.98 3.60
C PHE A 88 5.65 10.85 4.61
N LEU A 89 4.45 10.67 5.17
CA LEU A 89 4.15 9.54 6.03
C LEU A 89 4.31 8.22 5.26
N LYS A 90 3.74 8.11 4.05
CA LYS A 90 3.94 6.94 3.19
C LYS A 90 5.42 6.72 2.89
N ALA A 91 6.17 7.77 2.57
CA ALA A 91 7.60 7.70 2.25
C ALA A 91 8.37 7.17 3.46
N LEU A 92 8.09 7.66 4.66
CA LEU A 92 8.65 7.16 5.91
C LEU A 92 8.29 5.68 6.13
N LEU A 93 7.01 5.32 6.04
CA LEU A 93 6.50 3.96 6.29
C LEU A 93 6.89 2.94 5.22
N SER A 94 7.32 3.38 4.05
CA SER A 94 7.68 2.51 2.93
C SER A 94 9.17 2.47 2.65
N LEU A 95 9.85 3.62 2.59
CA LEU A 95 11.28 3.70 2.29
C LEU A 95 12.13 3.21 3.44
N TRP A 96 11.80 3.57 4.69
CA TRP A 96 12.61 3.14 5.84
C TRP A 96 12.62 1.61 5.99
N PRO A 97 11.46 0.93 6.00
CA PRO A 97 11.47 -0.53 6.10
C PRO A 97 12.05 -1.20 4.86
N SER A 98 11.89 -0.63 3.67
CA SER A 98 12.49 -1.18 2.44
C SER A 98 14.02 -1.04 2.48
N SER A 99 14.55 0.10 2.95
CA SER A 99 15.98 0.36 3.15
C SER A 99 16.61 -0.68 4.08
N ASP A 100 15.95 -0.98 5.21
CA ASP A 100 16.40 -2.04 6.12
C ASP A 100 16.38 -3.43 5.46
N MET A 101 15.30 -3.79 4.73
CA MET A 101 15.25 -5.07 3.99
C MET A 101 16.40 -5.21 3.00
N ARG A 102 16.73 -4.14 2.27
CA ARG A 102 17.85 -4.15 1.32
C ARG A 102 19.16 -4.42 2.03
N ARG A 103 19.46 -3.70 3.11
CA ARG A 103 20.70 -3.92 3.89
C ARG A 103 20.76 -5.32 4.46
N MET A 104 19.64 -5.86 4.94
CA MET A 104 19.53 -7.25 5.41
C MET A 104 19.91 -8.26 4.31
N HIS A 105 19.34 -8.12 3.10
CA HIS A 105 19.61 -9.02 1.98
C HIS A 105 21.00 -8.84 1.34
N ARG A 106 21.67 -7.71 1.61
CA ARG A 106 23.08 -7.47 1.24
C ARG A 106 24.09 -7.81 2.34
N GLN A 107 23.61 -8.21 3.54
CA GLN A 107 24.42 -8.42 4.74
C GLN A 107 25.23 -7.18 5.17
N GLU A 108 24.72 -5.97 4.87
CA GLU A 108 25.33 -4.68 5.23
C GLU A 108 24.89 -4.18 6.62
N ARG A 109 24.39 -5.10 7.45
CA ARG A 109 23.81 -4.81 8.75
C ARG A 109 24.75 -5.29 9.85
N SER A 110 25.34 -4.35 10.57
CA SER A 110 26.02 -4.59 11.85
C SER A 110 25.06 -4.24 13.00
N GLY A 111 24.60 -5.23 13.76
CA GLY A 111 23.82 -5.02 15.00
C GLY A 111 22.41 -4.40 14.84
N PHE A 112 22.00 -3.60 15.84
CA PHE A 112 20.69 -2.93 15.95
C PHE A 112 20.58 -1.65 15.07
N GLY A 113 21.03 -1.70 13.82
CA GLY A 113 21.10 -0.56 12.88
C GLY A 113 19.76 -0.05 12.31
N VAL A 114 18.70 -0.02 13.13
CA VAL A 114 17.34 0.41 12.76
C VAL A 114 17.32 1.89 12.39
N LEU A 115 17.95 2.75 13.19
CA LEU A 115 18.05 4.19 12.95
C LEU A 115 19.01 4.53 11.80
N ASP A 116 20.09 3.77 11.64
CA ASP A 116 21.04 3.95 10.53
C ASP A 116 20.37 3.79 9.16
N SER A 117 19.38 2.89 9.05
CA SER A 117 18.66 2.70 7.78
C SER A 117 17.75 3.88 7.42
N LEU A 118 17.29 4.65 8.42
CA LEU A 118 16.53 5.89 8.24
C LEU A 118 17.47 7.05 7.88
N LEU A 119 18.60 7.18 8.59
CA LEU A 119 19.61 8.22 8.33
C LEU A 119 20.29 8.10 6.96
N GLN A 120 20.29 6.91 6.36
CA GLN A 120 20.83 6.67 5.02
C GLN A 120 19.85 7.01 3.88
N LEU A 121 18.60 7.37 4.18
CA LEU A 121 17.64 7.79 3.15
C LEU A 121 18.07 9.12 2.55
N ARG A 122 18.29 9.12 1.23
CA ARG A 122 18.69 10.31 0.49
C ARG A 122 17.47 10.98 -0.14
N TRP A 123 17.46 12.32 -0.22
CA TRP A 123 16.41 13.08 -0.90
C TRP A 123 16.15 12.64 -2.35
N LYS A 124 17.19 12.14 -3.05
CA LYS A 124 17.03 11.54 -4.38
C LYS A 124 16.06 10.35 -4.37
N GLN A 125 16.08 9.52 -3.33
CA GLN A 125 15.19 8.37 -3.20
C GLN A 125 13.75 8.81 -2.93
N VAL A 126 13.55 9.84 -2.09
CA VAL A 126 12.24 10.44 -1.83
C VAL A 126 11.65 11.07 -3.09
N GLY A 127 12.45 11.87 -3.81
CA GLY A 127 12.02 12.47 -5.08
C GLY A 127 11.70 11.42 -6.16
N TRP A 128 12.43 10.30 -6.20
CA TRP A 128 12.06 9.19 -7.08
C TRP A 128 10.76 8.51 -6.68
N ASP A 129 10.58 8.24 -5.38
CA ASP A 129 9.35 7.65 -4.86
C ASP A 129 8.14 8.54 -5.17
N PHE A 130 8.29 9.86 -5.07
CA PHE A 130 7.28 10.85 -5.46
C PHE A 130 6.87 10.68 -6.93
N VAL A 131 7.83 10.70 -7.87
CA VAL A 131 7.55 10.56 -9.30
C VAL A 131 6.83 9.24 -9.62
N ALA A 132 7.28 8.13 -9.05
CA ALA A 132 6.67 6.81 -9.28
C ALA A 132 5.25 6.70 -8.71
N VAL A 133 5.01 7.29 -7.52
CA VAL A 133 3.69 7.42 -6.92
C VAL A 133 2.79 8.29 -7.80
N SER A 134 3.26 9.45 -8.26
CA SER A 134 2.50 10.33 -9.16
C SER A 134 2.09 9.65 -10.46
N ILE A 135 2.97 8.87 -11.08
CA ILE A 135 2.65 8.09 -12.29
C ILE A 135 1.53 7.09 -12.00
N THR A 136 1.61 6.40 -10.86
CA THR A 136 0.59 5.42 -10.46
C THR A 136 -0.76 6.11 -10.23
N CYS A 137 -0.77 7.20 -9.48
CA CYS A 137 -1.99 7.98 -9.23
C CYS A 137 -2.58 8.53 -10.53
N LEU A 138 -1.75 9.10 -11.42
CA LEU A 138 -2.21 9.69 -12.68
C LEU A 138 -2.80 8.63 -13.62
N THR A 139 -2.13 7.49 -13.78
CA THR A 139 -2.64 6.39 -14.61
C THR A 139 -3.94 5.81 -14.06
N SER A 140 -4.07 5.65 -12.75
CA SER A 140 -5.33 5.25 -12.12
C SER A 140 -6.43 6.31 -12.27
N ALA A 141 -6.11 7.59 -12.10
CA ALA A 141 -7.06 8.69 -12.26
C ALA A 141 -7.64 8.74 -13.68
N ILE A 142 -6.81 8.55 -14.71
CA ILE A 142 -7.27 8.46 -16.11
C ILE A 142 -8.29 7.31 -16.26
N GLY A 143 -8.00 6.13 -15.70
CA GLY A 143 -8.94 5.01 -15.71
C GLY A 143 -10.27 5.32 -15.01
N LEU A 144 -10.23 5.99 -13.86
CA LEU A 144 -11.42 6.40 -13.12
C LEU A 144 -12.24 7.46 -13.88
N VAL A 145 -11.58 8.42 -14.53
CA VAL A 145 -12.26 9.43 -15.36
C VAL A 145 -12.97 8.76 -16.54
N ILE A 146 -12.30 7.83 -17.22
CA ILE A 146 -12.92 7.07 -18.32
C ILE A 146 -14.15 6.30 -17.81
N ALA A 147 -14.03 5.60 -16.68
CA ALA A 147 -15.14 4.86 -16.07
C ALA A 147 -16.30 5.78 -15.64
N PHE A 148 -15.97 6.95 -15.09
CA PHE A 148 -16.95 7.98 -14.75
C PHE A 148 -17.71 8.45 -15.98
N LEU A 149 -17.01 8.79 -17.07
CA LEU A 149 -17.63 9.25 -18.33
C LEU A 149 -18.55 8.18 -18.93
N ILE A 150 -18.12 6.91 -18.93
CA ILE A 150 -18.96 5.78 -19.38
C ILE A 150 -20.22 5.66 -18.52
N GLY A 151 -20.07 5.72 -17.20
CA GLY A 151 -21.20 5.64 -16.28
C GLY A 151 -22.14 6.84 -16.41
N LEU A 152 -21.62 8.05 -16.63
CA LEU A 152 -22.39 9.27 -16.88
C LEU A 152 -23.23 9.17 -18.16
N LEU A 153 -22.66 8.63 -19.24
CA LEU A 153 -23.39 8.37 -20.49
C LEU A 153 -24.53 7.37 -20.28
N PHE A 154 -24.33 6.37 -19.42
CA PHE A 154 -25.37 5.40 -19.09
C PHE A 154 -26.46 5.99 -18.18
N TRP A 155 -26.06 6.80 -17.21
CA TRP A 155 -26.96 7.53 -16.30
C TRP A 155 -27.83 8.53 -17.05
N SER A 156 -27.25 9.39 -17.89
CA SER A 156 -27.98 10.42 -18.63
C SER A 156 -29.05 9.86 -19.57
N LYS A 157 -28.85 8.65 -20.11
CA LYS A 157 -29.84 8.01 -21.00
C LYS A 157 -30.95 7.27 -20.26
N ASN A 158 -30.62 6.56 -19.17
CA ASN A 158 -31.52 5.59 -18.57
C ASN A 158 -31.87 5.88 -17.10
N GLN A 159 -31.27 6.90 -16.49
CA GLN A 159 -31.33 7.18 -15.03
C GLN A 159 -31.13 5.91 -14.20
N SER A 160 -30.26 5.01 -14.69
CA SER A 160 -30.14 3.67 -14.12
C SER A 160 -29.39 3.70 -12.79
N PRO A 161 -29.96 3.17 -11.69
CA PRO A 161 -29.34 3.19 -10.36
C PRO A 161 -28.04 2.40 -10.27
N TYR A 162 -27.68 1.67 -11.32
CA TYR A 162 -26.45 0.88 -11.41
C TYR A 162 -25.34 1.56 -12.21
N SER A 163 -25.55 2.75 -12.76
CA SER A 163 -24.55 3.48 -13.55
C SER A 163 -23.22 3.69 -12.80
N ALA A 164 -23.24 3.93 -11.48
CA ALA A 164 -22.04 4.05 -10.67
C ALA A 164 -21.20 2.76 -10.57
N ILE A 165 -21.74 1.60 -10.96
CA ILE A 165 -21.00 0.33 -10.90
C ILE A 165 -19.74 0.36 -11.76
N PHE A 166 -19.74 1.07 -12.88
CA PHE A 166 -18.55 1.21 -13.73
C PHE A 166 -17.40 1.86 -12.97
N LEU A 167 -17.69 2.94 -12.23
CA LEU A 167 -16.71 3.63 -11.42
C LEU A 167 -16.25 2.76 -10.23
N LEU A 168 -17.18 2.13 -9.52
CA LEU A 168 -16.88 1.29 -8.36
C LEU A 168 -16.03 0.06 -8.72
N VAL A 169 -16.39 -0.65 -9.80
CA VAL A 169 -15.64 -1.81 -10.28
C VAL A 169 -14.26 -1.37 -10.75
N THR A 170 -14.15 -0.26 -11.48
CA THR A 170 -12.86 0.25 -11.93
C THR A 170 -11.97 0.65 -10.76
N ALA A 171 -12.53 1.34 -9.76
CA ALA A 171 -11.81 1.67 -8.52
C ALA A 171 -11.33 0.42 -7.79
N ALA A 172 -12.20 -0.58 -7.62
CA ALA A 172 -11.85 -1.85 -7.00
C ALA A 172 -10.75 -2.59 -7.77
N CYS A 173 -10.79 -2.59 -9.10
CA CYS A 173 -9.77 -3.21 -9.95
C CYS A 173 -8.43 -2.45 -9.95
N LEU A 174 -8.45 -1.12 -9.85
CA LEU A 174 -7.23 -0.30 -9.79
C LEU A 174 -6.57 -0.31 -8.42
N TRP A 175 -7.33 -0.56 -7.35
CA TRP A 175 -6.82 -0.51 -5.98
C TRP A 175 -5.60 -1.42 -5.74
N PRO A 176 -5.58 -2.71 -6.16
CA PRO A 176 -4.38 -3.53 -6.08
C PRO A 176 -3.18 -2.97 -6.85
N VAL A 177 -3.42 -2.32 -8.00
CA VAL A 177 -2.37 -1.70 -8.82
C VAL A 177 -1.76 -0.52 -8.09
N ILE A 178 -2.59 0.33 -7.47
CA ILE A 178 -2.13 1.48 -6.69
C ILE A 178 -1.22 1.02 -5.54
N ILE A 179 -1.68 0.04 -4.77
CA ILE A 179 -0.91 -0.49 -3.63
C ILE A 179 0.38 -1.18 -4.13
N ALA A 180 0.33 -1.92 -5.24
CA ALA A 180 1.52 -2.50 -5.86
C ALA A 180 2.52 -1.41 -6.29
N GLY A 181 2.03 -0.37 -6.96
CA GLY A 181 2.82 0.78 -7.42
C GLY A 181 3.52 1.48 -6.26
N PHE A 182 2.79 1.81 -5.20
CA PHE A 182 3.34 2.45 -3.99
C PHE A 182 4.37 1.56 -3.27
N SER A 183 4.17 0.24 -3.34
CA SER A 183 5.03 -0.72 -2.68
C SER A 183 6.30 -1.02 -3.49
N TYR A 184 6.24 -1.03 -4.81
CA TYR A 184 7.41 -1.23 -5.67
C TYR A 184 8.19 0.06 -5.89
N SER A 185 7.53 1.24 -5.85
CA SER A 185 8.21 2.53 -5.93
C SER A 185 9.28 2.66 -4.83
N SER A 186 8.93 2.28 -3.58
CA SER A 186 9.85 2.33 -2.45
C SER A 186 11.00 1.33 -2.56
N LYS A 187 10.74 0.14 -3.13
CA LYS A 187 11.76 -0.91 -3.33
C LYS A 187 12.75 -0.57 -4.44
N ILE A 188 12.29 0.10 -5.50
CA ILE A 188 13.16 0.56 -6.59
C ILE A 188 13.93 1.82 -6.16
N ALA A 189 13.34 2.68 -5.34
CA ALA A 189 13.99 3.87 -4.81
C ALA A 189 15.29 3.57 -4.08
N ILE A 190 15.28 2.53 -3.25
CA ILE A 190 16.42 2.16 -2.41
C ILE A 190 17.56 1.47 -3.16
N ILE A 191 17.38 1.04 -4.41
CA ILE A 191 18.46 0.49 -5.24
C ILE A 191 19.56 1.54 -5.34
N SER A 192 20.80 1.19 -5.03
CA SER A 192 21.91 2.15 -5.04
C SER A 192 22.32 2.57 -6.44
N ASN A 193 22.30 1.60 -7.37
CA ASN A 193 22.80 1.79 -8.72
C ASN A 193 21.70 2.22 -9.70
N GLY A 194 22.15 2.72 -10.85
CA GLY A 194 21.35 3.07 -12.01
C GLY A 194 20.74 4.47 -11.99
N SER A 195 20.49 4.98 -13.20
CA SER A 195 19.89 6.30 -13.41
C SER A 195 18.39 6.31 -13.10
N TYR A 196 17.84 7.50 -12.88
CA TYR A 196 16.39 7.70 -12.73
C TYR A 196 15.60 7.05 -13.87
N LEU A 197 16.09 7.18 -15.10
CA LEU A 197 15.44 6.62 -16.28
C LEU A 197 15.47 5.09 -16.28
N GLN A 198 16.57 4.47 -15.82
CA GLN A 198 16.65 3.01 -15.70
C GLN A 198 15.66 2.49 -14.64
N LYS A 199 15.58 3.16 -13.49
CA LYS A 199 14.59 2.85 -12.44
C LYS A 199 13.16 3.01 -12.92
N LEU A 200 12.88 4.06 -13.70
CA LEU A 200 11.58 4.29 -14.31
C LEU A 200 11.22 3.20 -15.32
N LYS A 201 12.15 2.81 -16.20
CA LYS A 201 11.95 1.69 -17.13
C LYS A 201 11.59 0.41 -16.39
N VAL A 202 12.29 0.10 -15.30
CA VAL A 202 11.96 -1.06 -14.45
C VAL A 202 10.58 -0.89 -13.82
N PHE A 203 10.25 0.26 -13.26
CA PHE A 203 8.96 0.52 -12.62
C PHE A 203 7.77 0.35 -13.58
N VAL A 204 7.88 0.88 -14.80
CA VAL A 204 6.83 0.81 -15.83
C VAL A 204 6.54 -0.63 -16.26
N LEU A 205 7.44 -1.59 -16.03
CA LEU A 205 7.15 -3.01 -16.27
C LEU A 205 5.99 -3.53 -15.41
N LEU A 206 5.70 -2.91 -14.27
CA LEU A 206 4.50 -3.21 -13.48
C LEU A 206 3.23 -3.01 -14.32
N LEU A 207 3.16 -1.94 -15.11
CA LEU A 207 1.98 -1.56 -15.89
C LEU A 207 1.97 -2.16 -17.30
N SER A 208 3.16 -2.43 -17.87
CA SER A 208 3.30 -2.85 -19.26
C SER A 208 3.49 -4.36 -19.46
N LYS A 209 4.00 -5.08 -18.45
CA LYS A 209 4.31 -6.51 -18.58
C LYS A 209 3.33 -7.38 -17.78
N LEU A 210 2.47 -8.11 -18.48
CA LEU A 210 1.47 -9.00 -17.87
C LEU A 210 2.05 -10.01 -16.87
N SER A 211 3.26 -10.52 -17.13
CA SER A 211 3.93 -11.47 -16.24
C SER A 211 4.33 -10.87 -14.88
N ILE A 212 4.36 -9.54 -14.76
CA ILE A 212 4.60 -8.81 -13.51
C ILE A 212 3.29 -8.25 -12.97
N PHE A 213 2.46 -7.70 -13.85
CA PHE A 213 1.16 -7.12 -13.52
C PHE A 213 0.24 -8.13 -12.82
N ILE A 214 -0.06 -9.28 -13.45
CA ILE A 214 -1.07 -10.23 -12.94
C ILE A 214 -0.69 -10.78 -11.56
N PRO A 215 0.54 -11.30 -11.33
CA PRO A 215 0.91 -11.81 -10.01
C PRO A 215 0.92 -10.70 -8.94
N SER A 216 1.30 -9.48 -9.31
CA SER A 216 1.25 -8.34 -8.39
C SER A 216 -0.20 -8.00 -8.05
N TRP A 217 -1.06 -7.87 -9.05
CA TRP A 217 -2.48 -7.58 -8.87
C TRP A 217 -3.16 -8.59 -7.95
N LEU A 218 -2.95 -9.90 -8.20
CA LEU A 218 -3.51 -10.96 -7.36
C LEU A 218 -2.99 -10.90 -5.92
N PHE A 219 -1.67 -10.76 -5.76
CA PHE A 219 -1.07 -10.70 -4.43
C PHE A 219 -1.55 -9.48 -3.63
N TYR A 220 -1.54 -8.29 -4.24
CA TYR A 220 -1.97 -7.07 -3.56
C TYR A 220 -3.47 -7.04 -3.34
N GLY A 221 -4.28 -7.59 -4.24
CA GLY A 221 -5.72 -7.77 -4.04
C GLY A 221 -6.03 -8.66 -2.85
N PHE A 222 -5.36 -9.82 -2.74
CA PHE A 222 -5.48 -10.69 -1.57
C PHE A 222 -4.98 -9.99 -0.29
N ARG A 223 -3.86 -9.28 -0.37
CA ARG A 223 -3.29 -8.53 0.75
C ARG A 223 -4.27 -7.48 1.27
N ILE A 224 -4.94 -6.73 0.39
CA ILE A 224 -5.94 -5.73 0.79
C ILE A 224 -7.07 -6.38 1.58
N TYR A 225 -7.60 -7.51 1.11
CA TYR A 225 -8.65 -8.23 1.83
C TYR A 225 -8.17 -8.69 3.21
N LEU A 226 -6.96 -9.24 3.29
CA LEU A 226 -6.40 -9.73 4.54
C LEU A 226 -6.07 -8.58 5.52
N GLU A 227 -5.53 -7.46 5.03
CA GLU A 227 -5.29 -6.26 5.83
C GLU A 227 -6.61 -5.65 6.32
N ALA A 228 -7.64 -5.57 5.47
CA ALA A 228 -8.97 -5.08 5.86
C ALA A 228 -9.63 -6.01 6.90
N PHE A 229 -9.51 -7.33 6.74
CA PHE A 229 -10.00 -8.29 7.71
C PHE A 229 -9.32 -8.12 9.07
N ILE A 230 -7.99 -8.01 9.09
CA ILE A 230 -7.23 -7.86 10.33
C ILE A 230 -7.49 -6.52 10.99
N LEU A 231 -7.39 -5.41 10.25
CA LEU A 231 -7.59 -4.06 10.80
C LEU A 231 -9.05 -3.78 11.15
N GLY A 232 -10.02 -4.40 10.48
CA GLY A 232 -11.43 -4.23 10.79
C GLY A 232 -11.87 -5.12 11.94
N VAL A 233 -11.70 -6.43 11.80
CA VAL A 233 -12.31 -7.41 12.71
C VAL A 233 -11.58 -7.46 14.04
N VAL A 234 -10.23 -7.46 14.06
CA VAL A 234 -9.46 -7.65 15.30
C VAL A 234 -9.69 -6.50 16.29
N PRO A 235 -9.59 -5.20 15.92
CA PRO A 235 -9.89 -4.11 16.83
C PRO A 235 -11.35 -4.09 17.29
N ILE A 236 -12.32 -4.38 16.41
CA ILE A 236 -13.75 -4.43 16.79
C ILE A 236 -13.97 -5.51 17.86
N VAL A 237 -13.45 -6.72 17.65
CA VAL A 237 -13.58 -7.80 18.63
C VAL A 237 -12.88 -7.43 19.93
N LEU A 238 -11.62 -6.97 19.89
CA LEU A 238 -10.87 -6.63 21.11
C LEU A 238 -11.48 -5.44 21.86
N SER A 239 -12.06 -4.47 21.16
CA SER A 239 -12.75 -3.34 21.78
C SER A 239 -13.96 -3.77 22.62
N ARG A 240 -14.60 -4.88 22.26
CA ARG A 240 -15.78 -5.43 22.95
C ARG A 240 -15.45 -6.30 24.17
N TYR A 241 -14.26 -6.89 24.22
CA TYR A 241 -13.90 -7.88 25.26
C TYR A 241 -12.75 -7.44 26.18
N VAL A 242 -12.02 -6.37 25.84
CA VAL A 242 -10.90 -5.86 26.62
C VAL A 242 -11.15 -4.39 26.97
N ASP A 243 -11.54 -4.14 28.22
CA ASP A 243 -11.86 -2.79 28.70
C ASP A 243 -10.60 -1.95 28.94
N THR A 244 -9.51 -2.59 29.40
CA THR A 244 -8.26 -1.89 29.70
C THR A 244 -7.54 -1.49 28.42
N TRP A 245 -7.44 -0.19 28.19
CA TRP A 245 -6.84 0.39 26.98
C TRP A 245 -5.41 -0.11 26.72
N LEU A 246 -4.56 -0.16 27.75
CA LEU A 246 -3.15 -0.54 27.59
C LEU A 246 -3.02 -2.00 27.17
N ILE A 247 -3.83 -2.88 27.76
CA ILE A 247 -3.84 -4.32 27.43
C ILE A 247 -4.34 -4.51 26.00
N ARG A 248 -5.39 -3.78 25.59
CA ARG A 248 -5.91 -3.80 24.23
C ARG A 248 -4.84 -3.39 23.21
N ILE A 249 -4.11 -2.31 23.45
CA ILE A 249 -3.01 -1.88 22.56
C ILE A 249 -1.93 -2.95 22.44
N ILE A 250 -1.52 -3.55 23.56
CA ILE A 250 -0.50 -4.60 23.56
C ILE A 250 -0.97 -5.80 22.74
N ILE A 251 -2.22 -6.26 22.94
CA ILE A 251 -2.77 -7.41 22.22
C ILE A 251 -2.92 -7.10 20.72
N VAL A 252 -3.48 -5.94 20.36
CA VAL A 252 -3.60 -5.48 18.96
C VAL A 252 -2.22 -5.46 18.32
N SER A 253 -1.24 -4.87 18.99
CA SER A 253 0.13 -4.78 18.47
C SER A 253 0.75 -6.16 18.27
N LEU A 254 0.59 -7.08 19.24
CA LEU A 254 1.13 -8.44 19.16
C LEU A 254 0.46 -9.28 18.07
N LEU A 255 -0.82 -9.03 17.74
CA LEU A 255 -1.52 -9.75 16.69
C LEU A 255 -1.27 -9.16 15.30
N ILE A 256 -1.34 -7.84 15.17
CA ILE A 256 -1.30 -7.17 13.86
C ILE A 256 0.13 -6.96 13.37
N CYS A 257 1.08 -6.58 14.25
CA CYS A 257 2.46 -6.30 13.83
C CYS A 257 3.14 -7.49 13.14
N PRO A 258 3.08 -8.74 13.66
CA PRO A 258 3.72 -9.88 13.01
C PRO A 258 3.12 -10.20 11.64
N ILE A 259 1.80 -10.08 11.50
CA ILE A 259 1.13 -10.36 10.23
C ILE A 259 1.50 -9.30 9.19
N TYR A 260 1.49 -8.02 9.57
CA TYR A 260 1.97 -6.97 8.68
C TYR A 260 3.43 -7.18 8.30
N ALA A 261 4.30 -7.53 9.25
CA ALA A 261 5.71 -7.81 8.99
C ALA A 261 5.89 -8.95 8.00
N PHE A 262 5.08 -10.00 8.15
CA PHE A 262 5.00 -11.10 7.19
C PHE A 262 4.59 -10.60 5.80
N LEU A 263 3.45 -9.92 5.66
CA LEU A 263 2.96 -9.44 4.36
C LEU A 263 3.96 -8.50 3.68
N LYS A 264 4.66 -7.67 4.46
CA LYS A 264 5.71 -6.79 3.93
C LYS A 264 6.89 -7.60 3.41
N MET A 265 7.35 -8.61 4.16
CA MET A 265 8.44 -9.50 3.74
C MET A 265 8.08 -10.28 2.47
N VAL A 266 6.87 -10.85 2.42
CA VAL A 266 6.37 -11.55 1.24
C VAL A 266 6.29 -10.62 0.04
N SER A 267 5.80 -9.39 0.22
CA SER A 267 5.79 -8.34 -0.82
C SER A 267 7.19 -8.05 -1.38
N PHE A 268 8.21 -8.01 -0.52
CA PHE A 268 9.60 -7.81 -0.95
C PHE A 268 10.15 -9.00 -1.73
N LYS A 269 9.90 -10.23 -1.27
CA LYS A 269 10.30 -11.45 -1.97
C LYS A 269 9.59 -11.62 -3.30
N LEU A 270 8.32 -11.26 -3.37
CA LEU A 270 7.56 -11.22 -4.62
C LEU A 270 8.19 -10.23 -5.60
N PHE A 271 8.56 -9.02 -5.15
CA PHE A 271 9.29 -8.06 -5.97
C PHE A 271 10.59 -8.66 -6.52
N LEU A 272 11.44 -9.23 -5.66
CA LEU A 272 12.69 -9.86 -6.11
C LEU A 272 12.44 -10.99 -7.11
N TYR A 273 11.39 -11.78 -6.91
CA TYR A 273 11.05 -12.88 -7.82
C TYR A 273 10.58 -12.39 -9.19
N LEU A 274 9.71 -11.38 -9.24
CA LEU A 274 9.12 -10.86 -10.48
C LEU A 274 10.13 -10.04 -11.29
N PHE A 275 11.03 -9.32 -10.62
CA PHE A 275 12.02 -8.46 -11.26
C PHE A 275 13.40 -9.10 -11.42
N ARG A 276 13.57 -10.39 -11.11
CA ARG A 276 14.87 -11.11 -11.15
C ARG A 276 15.63 -11.02 -12.48
N ASN A 277 14.91 -10.87 -13.59
CA ASN A 277 15.51 -10.80 -14.93
C ASN A 277 15.99 -9.38 -15.30
N GLN A 278 15.73 -8.37 -14.47
CA GLN A 278 16.19 -7.01 -14.70
C GLN A 278 17.60 -6.85 -14.14
N SER A 279 18.56 -6.44 -14.99
CA SER A 279 19.97 -6.29 -14.61
C SER A 279 20.14 -5.45 -13.34
N LEU A 280 19.44 -4.32 -13.28
CA LEU A 280 19.45 -3.41 -12.13
C LEU A 280 19.12 -4.10 -10.81
N VAL A 281 18.11 -4.98 -10.80
CA VAL A 281 17.67 -5.71 -9.60
C VAL A 281 18.60 -6.90 -9.34
N ARG A 282 18.99 -7.61 -10.39
CA ARG A 282 19.87 -8.78 -10.29
C ARG A 282 21.23 -8.43 -9.73
N GLU A 283 21.83 -7.34 -10.17
CA GLU A 283 23.13 -6.85 -9.71
C GLU A 283 23.06 -6.37 -8.27
N GLU A 284 22.05 -5.57 -7.91
CA GLU A 284 21.86 -5.05 -6.55
C GLU A 284 21.69 -6.19 -5.53
N TYR A 285 21.02 -7.28 -5.91
CA TYR A 285 20.74 -8.43 -5.04
C TYR A 285 21.51 -9.70 -5.46
N ALA A 286 22.65 -9.56 -6.13
CA ALA A 286 23.40 -10.70 -6.68
C ALA A 286 23.81 -11.74 -5.63
N LYS A 287 24.09 -11.31 -4.39
CA LYS A 287 24.41 -12.21 -3.27
C LYS A 287 23.18 -13.03 -2.84
N TYR A 288 22.03 -12.40 -2.74
CA TYR A 288 20.76 -13.06 -2.43
C TYR A 288 20.41 -14.15 -3.45
N TYR A 289 20.51 -13.85 -4.75
CA TYR A 289 20.21 -14.84 -5.79
C TYR A 289 21.18 -16.02 -5.77
N ARG A 290 22.47 -15.78 -5.51
CA ARG A 290 23.47 -16.85 -5.33
C ARG A 290 23.15 -17.77 -4.15
N GLU A 291 22.75 -17.21 -3.00
CA GLU A 291 22.44 -17.98 -1.79
C GLU A 291 21.08 -18.70 -1.86
N SER A 292 20.12 -18.18 -2.64
CA SER A 292 18.74 -18.69 -2.69
C SER A 292 18.44 -19.70 -3.81
N SER A 293 19.45 -20.12 -4.60
CA SER A 293 19.31 -21.05 -5.73
C SER A 293 18.25 -20.62 -6.77
N LEU A 294 18.14 -19.30 -6.99
CA LEU A 294 17.17 -18.63 -7.88
C LEU A 294 17.84 -17.81 -8.98
#